data_AF-A0A3N8ENQ0-F1
#
_entry.id   AF-A0A3N8ENQ0-F1
#
_cell.length_a   1.000
_cell.length_b   1.000
_cell.length_c   1.000
_cell.angle_alpha   90.00
_cell.angle_beta   90.00
_cell.angle_gamma   90.00
#
_symmetry.space_group_name_H-M   'P 1'
#
loop_
_entity.id
_entity.type
_entity.pdbx_description
1 polymer ?
#
loop_
_entity_poly.entity_id
_entity_poly.type
_entity_poly.pdbx_seq_one_letter_code
_entity_poly.pdbx_strand_id
1 'polypeptide(L)'
;MNTPMITALASYVPSTAAVPRGCEIEPTRGASIRSGWHAWVASWQADYAPHPTKKAAATRSAAVNAAADETRCVPVERDTDLSGLAAKVAQTICAARPANAAPIDIAMFCHSSLNEHVSTTTAGRLRAVIGAPCFPFAVSQQQGASTFTALQLASDLLIAEPEIHTILIVAAEKWCAPFSRRTDQGTVQGDAAGAIMVERSGPASCGLKVIDARASRLHRLATPAPLSSQDIRTDWVPALRSTIDTILLRHELEPNDVGTVVGAGIDPQLDEAICRHLSRRLIEFSDHRHAYLGAAEPIVQLADVLESHDLPVCERILTWGVGLGGFVGCALFESHGRPLVYLNPP
;
A
#
# COMPACT_ATOMS: atom_id res chain seq x y z
N MET A 1 9.41 -15.31 -24.57
CA MET A 1 10.02 -14.47 -23.51
C MET A 1 9.04 -14.45 -22.34
N ASN A 2 9.48 -14.81 -21.15
CA ASN A 2 8.64 -14.92 -19.94
C ASN A 2 8.61 -13.61 -19.15
N THR A 3 8.50 -12.49 -19.86
CA THR A 3 8.67 -11.19 -19.24
C THR A 3 7.35 -10.72 -18.64
N PRO A 4 7.29 -10.43 -17.33
CA PRO A 4 6.11 -9.84 -16.69
C PRO A 4 5.86 -8.42 -17.19
N MET A 5 4.62 -8.14 -17.58
CA MET A 5 4.16 -6.85 -18.12
C MET A 5 2.93 -6.41 -17.34
N ILE A 6 2.93 -5.19 -16.80
CA ILE A 6 1.73 -4.55 -16.28
C ILE A 6 0.96 -3.98 -17.48
N THR A 7 -0.22 -4.54 -17.75
CA THR A 7 -1.04 -4.17 -18.92
C THR A 7 -2.23 -3.28 -18.55
N ALA A 8 -2.67 -3.32 -17.28
CA ALA A 8 -3.72 -2.46 -16.78
C ALA A 8 -3.56 -2.12 -15.30
N LEU A 9 -4.03 -0.94 -14.91
CA LEU A 9 -4.13 -0.48 -13.54
C LEU A 9 -5.52 0.12 -13.30
N ALA A 10 -6.05 -0.06 -12.09
CA ALA A 10 -7.21 0.68 -11.61
C ALA A 10 -6.91 1.25 -10.23
N SER A 11 -7.44 2.43 -9.94
CA SER A 11 -7.36 3.02 -8.61
C SER A 11 -8.72 3.58 -8.20
N TYR A 12 -8.95 3.61 -6.89
CA TYR A 12 -10.12 4.22 -6.29
C TYR A 12 -9.71 4.88 -4.98
N VAL A 13 -9.96 6.18 -4.88
CA VAL A 13 -9.79 6.95 -3.65
C VAL A 13 -11.10 7.68 -3.36
N PRO A 14 -11.75 7.41 -2.22
CA PRO A 14 -13.03 8.02 -1.85
C PRO A 14 -12.87 9.52 -1.55
N SER A 15 -14.01 10.21 -1.46
CA SER A 15 -14.04 11.62 -1.05
C SER A 15 -13.38 11.84 0.30
N THR A 16 -12.75 13.00 0.46
CA THR A 16 -12.12 13.37 1.74
C THR A 16 -13.16 13.80 2.77
N ALA A 17 -12.94 13.40 4.03
CA ALA A 17 -13.73 13.81 5.18
C ALA A 17 -12.81 14.34 6.28
N ALA A 18 -13.32 15.30 7.05
CA ALA A 18 -12.67 15.80 8.24
C ALA A 18 -12.62 14.71 9.33
N VAL A 19 -11.42 14.37 9.81
CA VAL A 19 -11.24 13.40 10.91
C VAL A 19 -10.76 14.13 12.18
N PRO A 20 -11.61 14.22 13.23
CA PRO A 20 -11.25 14.86 14.50
C PRO A 20 -10.10 14.13 15.20
N ARG A 21 -9.30 14.85 15.97
CA ARG A 21 -8.16 14.29 16.72
C ARG A 21 -8.58 13.26 17.79
N GLY A 22 -9.81 13.32 18.30
CA GLY A 22 -10.30 12.46 19.40
C GLY A 22 -10.54 10.97 19.08
N CYS A 23 -10.17 10.47 17.90
CA CYS A 23 -10.27 9.05 17.53
C CYS A 23 -8.95 8.29 17.75
N GLU A 24 -8.07 8.80 18.60
CA GLU A 24 -6.88 8.07 19.05
C GLU A 24 -7.31 6.97 20.02
N ILE A 25 -6.82 5.74 19.83
CA ILE A 25 -6.88 4.72 20.87
C ILE A 25 -6.02 5.27 22.01
N GLU A 26 -6.59 5.50 23.19
CA GLU A 26 -5.78 5.92 24.35
C GLU A 26 -4.67 4.87 24.54
N PRO A 27 -3.39 5.23 24.40
CA PRO A 27 -2.33 4.31 24.79
C PRO A 27 -2.51 4.08 26.28
N THR A 28 -2.80 2.84 26.70
CA THR A 28 -2.77 2.45 28.11
C THR A 28 -1.36 2.70 28.65
N ARG A 29 -1.12 3.93 29.11
CA ARG A 29 0.09 4.33 29.81
C ARG A 29 0.04 3.64 31.17
N GLY A 30 0.94 2.69 31.40
CA GLY A 30 1.34 2.32 32.75
C GLY A 30 1.10 0.89 33.21
N ALA A 31 0.96 -0.09 32.32
CA ALA A 31 1.17 -1.48 32.71
C ALA A 31 2.31 -2.07 31.89
N SER A 32 3.30 -2.67 32.54
CA SER A 32 4.30 -3.49 31.85
C SER A 32 3.55 -4.49 30.99
N ILE A 33 3.65 -4.37 29.67
CA ILE A 33 3.09 -5.36 28.76
C ILE A 33 3.83 -6.66 29.07
N ARG A 34 3.15 -7.57 29.78
CA ARG A 34 3.61 -8.95 29.87
C ARG A 34 3.67 -9.42 28.42
N SER A 35 4.83 -9.90 27.97
CA SER A 35 5.00 -10.36 26.60
C SER A 35 4.37 -11.74 26.41
N GLY A 36 3.90 -12.02 25.20
CA GLY A 36 3.40 -13.33 24.78
C GLY A 36 1.87 -13.44 24.61
N TRP A 37 1.46 -14.50 23.91
CA TRP A 37 0.06 -14.80 23.54
C TRP A 37 -0.90 -14.74 24.73
N HIS A 38 -0.50 -15.29 25.88
CA HIS A 38 -1.34 -15.30 27.08
C HIS A 38 -1.63 -13.92 27.66
N ALA A 39 -0.70 -12.97 27.55
CA ALA A 39 -0.89 -11.62 28.05
C ALA A 39 -1.80 -10.79 27.13
N TRP A 40 -1.71 -11.00 25.82
CA TRP A 40 -2.63 -10.42 24.84
C TRP A 40 -4.06 -10.96 25.01
N VAL A 41 -4.24 -12.27 25.21
CA VAL A 41 -5.56 -12.86 25.51
C VAL A 41 -6.13 -12.32 26.83
N ALA A 42 -5.28 -12.15 27.86
CA ALA A 42 -5.72 -11.62 29.15
C ALA A 42 -6.12 -10.13 29.10
N SER A 43 -5.49 -9.32 28.23
CA SER A 43 -5.91 -7.92 28.07
C SER A 43 -7.28 -7.80 27.42
N TRP A 44 -7.64 -8.72 26.53
CA TRP A 44 -8.97 -8.79 25.92
C TRP A 44 -10.05 -9.27 26.90
N GLN A 45 -9.71 -10.16 27.84
CA GLN A 45 -10.70 -10.68 28.82
C GLN A 45 -11.31 -9.59 29.72
N ALA A 46 -10.59 -8.49 29.97
CA ALA A 46 -11.11 -7.35 30.74
C ALA A 46 -12.27 -6.64 30.02
N ASP A 47 -12.24 -6.61 28.68
CA ASP A 47 -13.24 -5.92 27.85
C ASP A 47 -14.51 -6.75 27.61
N TYR A 48 -14.44 -8.07 27.85
CA TYR A 48 -15.59 -9.00 27.72
C TYR A 48 -16.22 -9.40 29.07
N ALA A 49 -15.70 -8.88 30.19
CA ALA A 49 -16.38 -9.03 31.48
C ALA A 49 -17.65 -8.15 31.49
N PRO A 50 -18.83 -8.67 31.89
CA PRO A 50 -20.07 -7.90 31.92
C PRO A 50 -19.87 -6.66 32.79
N HIS A 51 -19.99 -5.48 32.18
CA HIS A 51 -19.76 -4.21 32.85
C HIS A 51 -20.74 -4.02 34.02
N PRO A 52 -20.26 -3.80 35.26
CA PRO A 52 -21.12 -3.23 36.29
C PRO A 52 -21.32 -1.75 35.97
N THR A 53 -22.58 -1.34 35.83
CA THR A 53 -22.98 0.05 35.62
C THR A 53 -22.50 0.94 36.77
N LYS A 54 -21.43 1.71 36.54
CA LYS A 54 -21.02 2.79 37.44
C LYS A 54 -21.06 4.13 36.71
N LYS A 55 -21.86 5.03 37.27
CA LYS A 55 -22.00 6.45 36.89
C LYS A 55 -20.63 7.13 36.82
N ALA A 56 -20.35 7.78 35.70
CA ALA A 56 -19.16 8.57 35.49
C ALA A 56 -19.13 9.77 36.45
N ALA A 57 -18.15 9.82 37.34
CA ALA A 57 -17.75 11.03 38.03
C ALA A 57 -16.68 11.72 37.18
N ALA A 58 -17.04 12.91 36.67
CA ALA A 58 -16.13 13.75 35.90
C ALA A 58 -14.97 14.20 36.79
N THR A 59 -13.74 13.85 36.38
CA THR A 59 -12.54 14.50 36.90
C THR A 59 -11.80 15.11 35.71
N ARG A 60 -12.12 16.37 35.42
CA ARG A 60 -11.31 17.21 34.52
C ARG A 60 -10.00 17.51 35.24
N SER A 61 -8.89 17.03 34.71
CA SER A 61 -7.58 17.62 35.01
C SER A 61 -7.13 18.41 33.78
N ALA A 62 -7.10 19.73 33.95
CA ALA A 62 -6.70 20.70 32.96
C ALA A 62 -5.17 20.81 32.91
N ALA A 63 -4.59 20.59 31.73
CA ALA A 63 -3.44 21.31 31.17
C ALA A 63 -3.03 20.61 29.86
N VAL A 64 -3.73 20.93 28.76
CA VAL A 64 -3.24 20.64 27.41
C VAL A 64 -3.08 21.97 26.72
N ASN A 65 -1.82 22.28 26.38
CA ASN A 65 -1.46 23.44 25.58
C ASN A 65 -2.32 23.47 24.32
N ALA A 66 -2.97 24.61 24.09
CA ALA A 66 -3.75 24.90 22.90
C ALA A 66 -2.81 25.01 21.68
N ALA A 67 -2.40 23.87 21.13
CA ALA A 67 -2.03 23.77 19.73
C ALA A 67 -3.34 23.60 18.95
N ALA A 68 -3.57 24.43 17.93
CA ALA A 68 -4.77 24.42 17.11
C ALA A 68 -5.17 22.98 16.71
N ASP A 69 -6.46 22.68 16.86
CA ASP A 69 -7.07 21.39 16.55
C ASP A 69 -7.03 21.17 15.03
N GLU A 70 -5.89 20.69 14.53
CA GLU A 70 -5.66 20.51 13.10
C GLU A 70 -6.52 19.35 12.59
N THR A 71 -7.68 19.71 12.06
CA THR A 71 -8.57 18.82 11.33
C THR A 71 -7.91 18.50 10.00
N ARG A 72 -7.58 17.22 9.77
CA ARG A 72 -7.06 16.76 8.48
C ARG A 72 -8.19 16.16 7.65
N CYS A 73 -8.23 16.52 6.37
CA CYS A 73 -9.09 15.90 5.37
C CYS A 73 -8.44 14.61 4.90
N VAL A 74 -9.15 13.50 5.06
CA VAL A 74 -8.65 12.14 4.80
C VAL A 74 -9.64 11.43 3.90
N PRO A 75 -9.21 10.65 2.88
CA PRO A 75 -10.11 9.79 2.12
C PRO A 75 -10.82 8.79 3.05
N VAL A 76 -12.16 8.81 3.09
CA VAL A 76 -12.97 7.94 3.95
C VAL A 76 -14.07 7.27 3.14
N GLU A 77 -14.00 5.95 3.04
CA GLU A 77 -15.04 5.13 2.46
C GLU A 77 -16.14 4.86 3.51
N ARG A 78 -17.40 5.10 3.15
CA ARG A 78 -18.56 4.97 4.07
C ARG A 78 -19.50 3.83 3.71
N ASP A 79 -19.57 3.47 2.43
CA ASP A 79 -20.66 2.68 1.88
C ASP A 79 -20.25 1.21 1.67
N THR A 80 -18.95 0.91 1.66
CA THR A 80 -18.45 -0.46 1.51
C THR A 80 -17.36 -0.84 2.50
N ASP A 81 -17.25 -2.14 2.79
CA ASP A 81 -16.15 -2.76 3.53
C ASP A 81 -14.86 -2.86 2.70
N LEU A 82 -13.78 -3.34 3.34
CA LEU A 82 -12.45 -3.50 2.72
C LEU A 82 -12.51 -4.42 1.50
N SER A 83 -13.20 -5.55 1.58
CA SER A 83 -13.29 -6.46 0.43
C SER A 83 -14.19 -5.93 -0.68
N GLY A 84 -15.13 -5.02 -0.39
CA GLY A 84 -15.87 -4.30 -1.40
C GLY A 84 -15.08 -3.18 -2.07
N LEU A 85 -14.19 -2.48 -1.35
CA LEU A 85 -13.16 -1.60 -1.96
C LEU A 85 -12.28 -2.39 -2.93
N ALA A 86 -11.77 -3.54 -2.47
CA ALA A 86 -10.96 -4.44 -3.30
C ALA A 86 -11.76 -4.96 -4.51
N ALA A 87 -13.03 -5.34 -4.30
CA ALA A 87 -13.91 -5.79 -5.38
C ALA A 87 -14.16 -4.68 -6.42
N LYS A 88 -14.32 -3.42 -6.01
CA LYS A 88 -14.57 -2.28 -6.91
C LYS A 88 -13.48 -2.16 -7.97
N VAL A 89 -12.21 -2.10 -7.57
CA VAL A 89 -11.07 -1.98 -8.52
C VAL A 89 -10.84 -3.27 -9.31
N ALA A 90 -11.08 -4.44 -8.71
CA ALA A 90 -10.99 -5.72 -9.41
C ALA A 90 -12.07 -5.85 -10.51
N GLN A 91 -13.30 -5.44 -10.21
CA GLN A 91 -14.41 -5.41 -11.17
C GLN A 91 -14.11 -4.47 -12.33
N THR A 92 -13.57 -3.27 -12.07
CA THR A 92 -13.17 -2.34 -13.13
C THR A 92 -12.20 -2.99 -14.10
N ILE A 93 -11.12 -3.62 -13.60
CA ILE A 93 -10.16 -4.31 -14.47
C ILE A 93 -10.84 -5.48 -15.20
N CYS A 94 -11.56 -6.34 -14.49
CA CYS A 94 -12.19 -7.53 -15.10
C CYS A 94 -13.21 -7.16 -16.17
N ALA A 95 -14.02 -6.13 -15.96
CA ALA A 95 -15.02 -5.66 -16.93
C ALA A 95 -14.39 -5.06 -18.19
N ALA A 96 -13.20 -4.49 -18.08
CA ALA A 96 -12.48 -3.93 -19.21
C ALA A 96 -11.63 -4.97 -19.98
N ARG A 97 -11.49 -6.20 -19.47
CA ARG A 97 -10.72 -7.25 -20.14
C ARG A 97 -11.43 -7.68 -21.44
N PRO A 98 -10.70 -7.85 -22.54
CA PRO A 98 -11.24 -8.47 -23.75
C PRO A 98 -11.82 -9.86 -23.45
N ALA A 99 -12.95 -10.20 -24.06
CA ALA A 99 -13.63 -11.48 -23.83
C ALA A 99 -12.78 -12.72 -24.19
N ASN A 100 -11.77 -12.54 -25.04
CA ASN A 100 -10.83 -13.58 -25.47
C ASN A 100 -9.48 -13.52 -24.73
N ALA A 101 -9.33 -12.67 -23.72
CA ALA A 101 -8.13 -12.62 -22.91
C ALA A 101 -7.96 -13.92 -22.10
N ALA A 102 -6.72 -14.26 -21.78
CA ALA A 102 -6.43 -15.40 -20.90
C ALA A 102 -7.15 -15.23 -19.55
N PRO A 103 -7.61 -16.33 -18.91
CA PRO A 103 -8.18 -16.27 -17.58
C PRO A 103 -7.15 -15.73 -16.58
N ILE A 104 -7.63 -15.12 -15.50
CA ILE A 104 -6.77 -14.73 -14.39
C ILE A 104 -6.44 -16.00 -13.60
N ASP A 105 -5.18 -16.39 -13.52
CA ASP A 105 -4.74 -17.63 -12.87
C ASP A 105 -4.55 -17.44 -11.37
N ILE A 106 -4.07 -16.26 -10.96
CA ILE A 106 -3.78 -15.91 -9.56
C ILE A 106 -4.39 -14.56 -9.19
N ALA A 107 -4.96 -14.49 -8.00
CA ALA A 107 -5.41 -13.24 -7.38
C ALA A 107 -4.62 -13.01 -6.07
N MET A 108 -3.83 -11.95 -6.02
CA MET A 108 -3.08 -11.54 -4.82
C MET A 108 -3.78 -10.36 -4.16
N PHE A 109 -4.04 -10.45 -2.86
CA PHE A 109 -4.63 -9.36 -2.09
C PHE A 109 -3.62 -8.74 -1.11
N CYS A 110 -3.29 -7.47 -1.31
CA CYS A 110 -2.41 -6.68 -0.47
C CYS A 110 -3.18 -5.83 0.54
N HIS A 111 -2.95 -6.01 1.83
CA HIS A 111 -3.62 -5.21 2.87
C HIS A 111 -2.87 -5.21 4.20
N SER A 112 -3.21 -4.27 5.08
CA SER A 112 -2.76 -4.29 6.48
C SER A 112 -3.85 -3.94 7.49
N SER A 113 -4.92 -3.27 7.06
CA SER A 113 -6.09 -2.99 7.88
C SER A 113 -6.98 -4.24 8.08
N LEU A 114 -7.68 -4.23 9.21
CA LEU A 114 -8.72 -5.20 9.57
C LEU A 114 -10.05 -4.46 9.61
N ASN A 115 -10.89 -4.66 8.59
CA ASN A 115 -12.26 -4.10 8.54
C ASN A 115 -13.32 -5.21 8.35
N GLU A 116 -12.89 -6.46 8.38
CA GLU A 116 -13.77 -7.62 8.23
C GLU A 116 -13.54 -8.63 9.34
N HIS A 117 -14.46 -9.59 9.46
CA HIS A 117 -14.28 -10.70 10.38
C HIS A 117 -13.02 -11.48 10.00
N VAL A 118 -12.22 -11.89 11.00
CA VAL A 118 -10.94 -12.59 10.80
C VAL A 118 -11.06 -13.90 10.01
N SER A 119 -12.23 -14.53 10.02
CA SER A 119 -12.50 -15.73 9.21
C SER A 119 -12.94 -15.44 7.78
N THR A 120 -13.21 -14.17 7.43
CA THR A 120 -13.56 -13.77 6.06
C THR A 120 -12.31 -13.76 5.21
N THR A 121 -12.41 -14.34 4.01
CA THR A 121 -11.32 -14.35 3.03
C THR A 121 -11.58 -13.31 1.95
N THR A 122 -11.02 -12.10 2.10
CA THR A 122 -11.08 -11.06 1.08
C THR A 122 -10.48 -11.55 -0.25
N ALA A 123 -9.36 -12.28 -0.21
CA ALA A 123 -8.78 -12.91 -1.40
C ALA A 123 -9.76 -13.92 -2.04
N GLY A 124 -10.49 -14.71 -1.24
CA GLY A 124 -11.55 -15.59 -1.73
C GLY A 124 -12.71 -14.84 -2.38
N ARG A 125 -13.09 -13.66 -1.85
CA ARG A 125 -14.08 -12.78 -2.50
C ARG A 125 -13.58 -12.27 -3.85
N LEU A 126 -12.29 -11.96 -4.00
CA LEU A 126 -11.72 -11.59 -5.30
C LEU A 126 -11.88 -12.69 -6.34
N ARG A 127 -11.67 -13.96 -5.95
CA ARG A 127 -11.95 -15.10 -6.84
C ARG A 127 -13.42 -15.13 -7.31
N ALA A 128 -14.36 -14.87 -6.41
CA ALA A 128 -15.78 -14.78 -6.77
C ALA A 128 -16.06 -13.62 -7.73
N VAL A 129 -15.40 -12.47 -7.55
CA VAL A 129 -15.48 -11.30 -8.44
C VAL A 129 -14.92 -11.61 -9.84
N ILE A 130 -13.79 -12.31 -9.91
CA ILE A 130 -13.15 -12.73 -11.16
C ILE A 130 -14.06 -13.69 -11.95
N GLY A 131 -14.83 -14.54 -11.26
CA GLY A 131 -15.81 -15.45 -11.85
C GLY A 131 -15.23 -16.67 -12.56
N ALA A 132 -13.92 -16.68 -12.83
CA ALA A 132 -13.16 -17.83 -13.33
C ALA A 132 -12.38 -18.53 -12.19
N PRO A 133 -12.06 -19.83 -12.33
CA PRO A 133 -11.15 -20.50 -11.40
C PRO A 133 -9.79 -19.80 -11.36
N CYS A 134 -9.38 -19.34 -10.18
CA CYS A 134 -8.05 -18.81 -9.93
C CYS A 134 -7.57 -19.23 -8.53
N PHE A 135 -6.28 -19.07 -8.25
CA PHE A 135 -5.69 -19.28 -6.92
C PHE A 135 -5.59 -17.94 -6.16
N PRO A 136 -6.45 -17.70 -5.14
CA PRO A 136 -6.41 -16.49 -4.36
C PRO A 136 -5.54 -16.63 -3.10
N PHE A 137 -4.71 -15.63 -2.80
CA PHE A 137 -4.02 -15.52 -1.50
C PHE A 137 -3.74 -14.05 -1.14
N ALA A 138 -3.34 -13.81 0.11
CA ALA A 138 -3.03 -12.47 0.60
C ALA A 138 -1.54 -12.27 0.88
N VAL A 139 -1.04 -11.06 0.61
CA VAL A 139 0.26 -10.54 1.04
C VAL A 139 -0.05 -9.41 2.02
N SER A 140 0.30 -9.55 3.29
CA SER A 140 -0.16 -8.61 4.31
C SER A 140 0.93 -8.18 5.28
N GLN A 141 0.60 -7.21 6.12
CA GLN A 141 1.45 -6.71 7.22
C GLN A 141 2.74 -5.99 6.78
N GLN A 142 2.81 -5.58 5.51
CA GLN A 142 3.89 -4.76 4.97
C GLN A 142 3.40 -3.37 4.50
N GLN A 143 2.10 -3.07 4.66
CA GLN A 143 1.44 -1.83 4.20
C GLN A 143 1.86 -1.48 2.76
N GLY A 144 2.32 -0.25 2.50
CA GLY A 144 2.78 0.21 1.19
C GLY A 144 3.96 -0.58 0.61
N ALA A 145 4.66 -1.40 1.39
CA ALA A 145 5.66 -2.31 0.84
C ALA A 145 5.06 -3.62 0.29
N SER A 146 3.81 -3.98 0.66
CA SER A 146 3.16 -5.25 0.27
C SER A 146 3.05 -5.39 -1.26
N THR A 147 2.79 -4.29 -1.95
CA THR A 147 2.67 -4.26 -3.42
C THR A 147 3.96 -4.70 -4.11
N PHE A 148 5.14 -4.36 -3.56
CA PHE A 148 6.42 -4.77 -4.16
C PHE A 148 6.72 -6.25 -3.90
N THR A 149 6.35 -6.80 -2.74
CA THR A 149 6.37 -8.25 -2.51
C THR A 149 5.43 -8.97 -3.47
N ALA A 150 4.22 -8.46 -3.70
CA ALA A 150 3.29 -9.05 -4.65
C ALA A 150 3.81 -8.99 -6.09
N LEU A 151 4.41 -7.88 -6.52
CA LEU A 151 5.05 -7.75 -7.85
C LEU A 151 6.25 -8.69 -8.02
N GLN A 152 7.06 -8.86 -6.97
CA GLN A 152 8.15 -9.83 -6.97
C GLN A 152 7.60 -11.25 -7.14
N LEU A 153 6.62 -11.65 -6.33
CA LEU A 153 5.98 -12.96 -6.43
C LEU A 153 5.33 -13.17 -7.80
N ALA A 154 4.65 -12.16 -8.34
CA ALA A 154 4.04 -12.25 -9.66
C ALA A 154 5.08 -12.48 -10.76
N SER A 155 6.21 -11.77 -10.69
CA SER A 155 7.31 -11.91 -11.64
C SER A 155 7.94 -13.31 -11.54
N ASP A 156 8.22 -13.76 -10.33
CA ASP A 156 8.81 -15.08 -10.06
C ASP A 156 7.88 -16.21 -10.51
N LEU A 157 6.56 -16.10 -10.25
CA LEU A 157 5.55 -17.09 -10.66
C LEU A 157 5.38 -17.13 -12.18
N LEU A 158 5.32 -15.99 -12.86
CA LEU A 158 5.27 -15.94 -14.32
C LEU A 158 6.56 -16.53 -14.95
N ILE A 159 7.71 -16.41 -14.29
CA ILE A 159 8.94 -17.02 -14.80
C ILE A 159 8.97 -18.53 -14.54
N ALA A 160 8.62 -18.96 -13.33
CA ALA A 160 8.75 -20.34 -12.87
C ALA A 160 7.65 -21.28 -13.39
N GLU A 161 6.43 -20.78 -13.57
CA GLU A 161 5.25 -21.58 -13.93
C GLU A 161 4.76 -21.22 -15.33
N PRO A 162 5.05 -22.04 -16.37
CA PRO A 162 4.67 -21.74 -17.75
C PRO A 162 3.16 -21.64 -17.98
N GLU A 163 2.37 -22.36 -17.18
CA GLU A 163 0.90 -22.37 -17.27
C GLU A 163 0.25 -21.10 -16.71
N ILE A 164 0.98 -20.32 -15.91
CA ILE A 164 0.50 -19.04 -15.39
C ILE A 164 0.73 -17.96 -16.45
N HIS A 165 -0.33 -17.26 -16.84
CA HIS A 165 -0.33 -16.23 -17.86
C HIS A 165 -0.72 -14.86 -17.31
N THR A 166 -1.61 -14.85 -16.32
CA THR A 166 -2.25 -13.62 -15.86
C THR A 166 -2.40 -13.64 -14.34
N ILE A 167 -1.91 -12.58 -13.70
CA ILE A 167 -1.96 -12.37 -12.24
C ILE A 167 -2.63 -11.03 -11.97
N LEU A 168 -3.68 -11.03 -11.16
CA LEU A 168 -4.30 -9.82 -10.64
C LEU A 168 -3.77 -9.55 -9.24
N ILE A 169 -3.13 -8.40 -9.04
CA ILE A 169 -2.76 -7.88 -7.72
C ILE A 169 -3.77 -6.81 -7.35
N VAL A 170 -4.41 -6.93 -6.19
CA VAL A 170 -5.34 -5.94 -5.65
C VAL A 170 -4.83 -5.50 -4.29
N ALA A 171 -4.66 -4.20 -4.08
CA ALA A 171 -4.33 -3.64 -2.78
C ALA A 171 -5.48 -2.78 -2.27
N ALA A 172 -5.84 -2.90 -0.99
CA ALA A 172 -6.84 -2.04 -0.39
C ALA A 172 -6.54 -1.78 1.08
N GLU A 173 -6.97 -0.61 1.55
CA GLU A 173 -6.97 -0.25 2.96
C GLU A 173 -8.29 0.39 3.36
N LYS A 174 -8.77 0.04 4.53
CA LYS A 174 -9.94 0.66 5.15
C LYS A 174 -9.75 0.74 6.65
N TRP A 175 -9.51 1.94 7.13
CA TRP A 175 -9.28 2.20 8.54
C TRP A 175 -10.60 2.57 9.22
N CYS A 176 -11.10 1.70 10.09
CA CYS A 176 -12.32 1.94 10.84
C CYS A 176 -12.09 1.76 12.33
N ALA A 177 -12.99 2.31 13.15
CA ALA A 177 -13.04 1.97 14.56
C ALA A 177 -13.11 0.43 14.74
N PRO A 178 -12.42 -0.13 15.74
CA PRO A 178 -11.69 0.55 16.82
C PRO A 178 -10.27 0.97 16.47
N PHE A 179 -9.79 0.75 15.25
CA PHE A 179 -8.42 1.10 14.84
C PHE A 179 -8.27 2.60 14.57
N SER A 180 -7.27 3.23 15.19
CA SER A 180 -6.96 4.64 14.95
C SER A 180 -6.47 4.85 13.52
N ARG A 181 -7.01 5.89 12.85
CA ARG A 181 -6.47 6.39 11.58
C ARG A 181 -5.14 7.13 11.77
N ARG A 182 -4.85 7.59 12.98
CA ARG A 182 -3.62 8.33 13.28
C ARG A 182 -2.62 7.40 13.93
N THR A 183 -1.41 7.39 13.42
CA THR A 183 -0.29 6.73 14.09
C THR A 183 0.36 7.70 15.07
N ASP A 184 1.07 7.17 16.07
CA ASP A 184 1.84 7.98 17.05
C ASP A 184 2.88 8.90 16.38
N GLN A 185 3.22 8.59 15.13
CA GLN A 185 4.16 9.27 14.25
C GLN A 185 3.56 10.51 13.56
N GLY A 186 2.26 10.74 13.69
CA GLY A 186 1.54 11.84 13.07
C GLY A 186 1.11 11.57 11.61
N THR A 187 1.38 10.38 11.07
CA THR A 187 0.82 9.94 9.78
C THR A 187 -0.65 9.64 9.96
N VAL A 188 -1.49 10.14 9.05
CA VAL A 188 -2.92 9.84 9.03
C VAL A 188 -3.20 8.87 7.89
N GLN A 189 -4.01 7.86 8.16
CA GLN A 189 -4.34 6.77 7.25
C GLN A 189 -5.68 7.01 6.57
N GLY A 190 -5.68 6.94 5.24
CA GLY A 190 -6.85 7.01 4.38
C GLY A 190 -7.34 5.65 3.94
N ASP A 191 -8.55 5.62 3.41
CA ASP A 191 -9.11 4.46 2.75
C ASP A 191 -8.86 4.57 1.25
N ALA A 192 -8.53 3.46 0.59
CA ALA A 192 -8.33 3.41 -0.86
C ALA A 192 -8.27 1.96 -1.36
N ALA A 193 -8.35 1.81 -2.67
CA ALA A 193 -7.99 0.58 -3.34
C ALA A 193 -7.24 0.84 -4.65
N GLY A 194 -6.40 -0.11 -5.04
CA GLY A 194 -5.72 -0.14 -6.32
C GLY A 194 -5.63 -1.58 -6.83
N ALA A 195 -5.56 -1.76 -8.14
CA ALA A 195 -5.34 -3.04 -8.77
C ALA A 195 -4.34 -2.92 -9.93
N ILE A 196 -3.51 -3.95 -10.10
CA ILE A 196 -2.53 -4.11 -11.17
C ILE A 196 -2.79 -5.46 -11.84
N MET A 197 -2.91 -5.43 -13.16
CA MET A 197 -2.93 -6.64 -13.99
C MET A 197 -1.52 -6.91 -14.52
N VAL A 198 -0.94 -8.05 -14.16
CA VAL A 198 0.37 -8.49 -14.64
C VAL A 198 0.19 -9.69 -15.56
N GLU A 199 0.69 -9.58 -16.79
CA GLU A 199 0.56 -10.60 -17.82
C GLU A 199 1.91 -10.98 -18.39
N ARG A 200 2.02 -12.21 -18.88
CA ARG A 200 3.18 -12.63 -19.67
C ARG A 200 3.21 -11.85 -20.98
N SER A 201 4.35 -11.22 -21.30
CA SER A 201 4.50 -10.45 -22.54
C SER A 201 4.37 -11.32 -23.79
N GLY A 202 3.46 -10.96 -24.69
CA GLY A 202 3.40 -11.43 -26.07
C GLY A 202 3.95 -10.39 -27.06
N PRO A 203 4.02 -10.73 -28.36
CA PRO A 203 4.56 -9.83 -29.39
C PRO A 203 3.83 -8.48 -29.53
N ALA A 204 2.57 -8.41 -29.09
CA ALA A 204 1.72 -7.22 -29.14
C ALA A 204 1.46 -6.60 -27.76
N SER A 205 2.15 -7.06 -26.71
CA SER A 205 1.95 -6.52 -25.37
C SER A 205 2.44 -5.07 -25.28
N CYS A 206 1.59 -4.21 -24.75
CA CYS A 206 1.90 -2.84 -24.37
C CYS A 206 1.71 -2.66 -22.86
N GLY A 207 2.48 -1.76 -22.26
CA GLY A 207 2.39 -1.46 -20.84
C GLY A 207 3.74 -1.26 -20.18
N LEU A 208 3.83 -1.55 -18.88
CA LEU A 208 5.06 -1.43 -18.12
C LEU A 208 5.71 -2.80 -17.89
N LYS A 209 6.86 -3.03 -18.51
CA LYS A 209 7.65 -4.23 -18.27
C LYS A 209 8.21 -4.18 -16.86
N VAL A 210 7.99 -5.22 -16.06
CA VAL A 210 8.58 -5.33 -14.72
C VAL A 210 10.00 -5.85 -14.85
N ILE A 211 10.98 -5.01 -14.51
CA ILE A 211 12.42 -5.36 -14.53
C ILE A 211 12.79 -6.04 -13.21
N ASP A 212 12.41 -5.43 -12.09
CA ASP A 212 12.63 -5.96 -10.75
C ASP A 212 11.61 -5.37 -9.77
N ALA A 213 11.34 -6.09 -8.69
CA ALA A 213 10.54 -5.62 -7.57
C ALA A 213 11.02 -6.27 -6.28
N ARG A 214 11.15 -5.48 -5.22
CA ARG A 214 11.69 -5.94 -3.94
C ARG A 214 11.04 -5.23 -2.77
N ALA A 215 10.81 -5.99 -1.70
CA ALA A 215 10.59 -5.43 -0.38
C ALA A 215 11.68 -5.91 0.58
N SER A 216 12.12 -5.03 1.47
CA SER A 216 13.15 -5.27 2.46
C SER A 216 12.63 -4.89 3.84
N ARG A 217 12.93 -5.72 4.83
CA ARG A 217 12.68 -5.39 6.24
C ARG A 217 13.80 -4.50 6.76
N LEU A 218 13.47 -3.51 7.58
CA LEU A 218 14.47 -2.75 8.33
C LEU A 218 15.18 -3.64 9.34
N HIS A 219 16.50 -3.63 9.34
CA HIS A 219 17.32 -4.44 10.25
C HIS A 219 17.25 -4.01 11.73
N ARG A 220 16.75 -2.81 12.04
CA ARG A 220 16.79 -2.20 13.38
C ARG A 220 15.40 -2.07 14.04
N LEU A 221 14.68 -3.17 14.21
CA LEU A 221 13.58 -3.23 15.19
C LEU A 221 13.92 -4.19 16.34
N ALA A 222 15.16 -4.11 16.84
CA ALA A 222 15.64 -4.95 17.93
C ALA A 222 15.13 -4.51 19.32
N THR A 223 14.42 -3.38 19.42
CA THR A 223 13.86 -2.90 20.70
C THR A 223 12.45 -2.34 20.49
N PRO A 224 11.45 -2.73 21.30
CA PRO A 224 10.07 -2.24 21.22
C PRO A 224 9.93 -0.84 21.84
N ALA A 225 10.90 0.05 21.60
CA ALA A 225 10.73 1.44 21.96
C ALA A 225 9.74 2.07 20.96
N PRO A 226 8.82 2.95 21.42
CA PRO A 226 7.99 3.70 20.50
C PRO A 226 8.90 4.55 19.62
N LEU A 227 8.98 4.22 18.33
CA LEU A 227 9.74 4.99 17.36
C LEU A 227 9.19 6.41 17.36
N SER A 228 10.06 7.41 17.21
CA SER A 228 9.66 8.76 16.80
C SER A 228 9.69 8.90 15.27
N SER A 229 9.07 9.94 14.71
CA SER A 229 9.13 10.27 13.27
C SER A 229 10.52 10.63 12.78
N GLN A 230 11.39 11.05 13.69
CA GLN A 230 12.79 11.28 13.40
C GLN A 230 13.59 9.97 13.30
N ASP A 231 13.26 8.95 14.10
CA ASP A 231 13.91 7.63 14.05
C ASP A 231 13.55 6.90 12.75
N ILE A 232 12.29 7.03 12.34
CA ILE A 232 11.77 6.42 11.11
C ILE A 232 12.49 6.94 9.86
N ARG A 233 12.68 8.26 9.71
CA ARG A 233 13.41 8.83 8.57
C ARG A 233 14.88 8.45 8.52
N THR A 234 15.50 8.34 9.69
CA THR A 234 16.91 7.94 9.83
C THR A 234 17.14 6.53 9.28
N ASP A 235 16.15 5.65 9.41
CA ASP A 235 16.26 4.26 8.97
C ASP A 235 15.68 4.01 7.56
N TRP A 236 14.61 4.71 7.16
CA TRP A 236 13.98 4.50 5.85
C TRP A 236 14.80 4.99 4.67
N VAL A 237 15.39 6.19 4.75
CA VAL A 237 16.19 6.74 3.63
C VAL A 237 17.34 5.79 3.28
N PRO A 238 18.21 5.35 4.23
CA PRO A 238 19.27 4.41 3.91
C PRO A 238 18.76 3.06 3.40
N ALA A 239 17.67 2.53 3.95
CA ALA A 239 17.11 1.25 3.54
C ALA A 239 16.53 1.29 2.12
N LEU A 240 15.80 2.36 1.78
CA LEU A 240 15.29 2.58 0.42
C LEU A 240 16.45 2.75 -0.56
N ARG A 241 17.43 3.59 -0.25
CA ARG A 241 18.63 3.77 -1.09
C ARG A 241 19.34 2.45 -1.34
N SER A 242 19.58 1.66 -0.29
CA SER A 242 20.21 0.34 -0.41
C SER A 242 19.39 -0.62 -1.26
N THR A 243 18.06 -0.62 -1.13
CA THR A 243 17.17 -1.48 -1.94
C THR A 243 17.19 -1.04 -3.41
N ILE A 244 17.15 0.26 -3.67
CA ILE A 244 17.24 0.85 -5.01
C ILE A 244 18.59 0.53 -5.65
N ASP A 245 19.69 0.79 -4.96
CA ASP A 245 21.06 0.53 -5.43
C ASP A 245 21.25 -0.96 -5.76
N THR A 246 20.64 -1.84 -4.97
CA THR A 246 20.67 -3.29 -5.23
C THR A 246 19.96 -3.65 -6.54
N ILE A 247 18.81 -3.02 -6.83
CA ILE A 247 18.10 -3.24 -8.10
C ILE A 247 18.91 -2.67 -9.26
N LEU A 248 19.39 -1.44 -9.15
CA LEU A 248 20.15 -0.79 -10.21
C LEU A 248 21.43 -1.56 -10.54
N LEU A 249 22.21 -1.93 -9.52
CA LEU A 249 23.44 -2.71 -9.68
C LEU A 249 23.18 -4.07 -10.35
N ARG A 250 22.11 -4.76 -9.97
CA ARG A 250 21.74 -6.07 -10.54
C ARG A 250 21.43 -5.98 -12.03
N HIS A 251 20.88 -4.86 -12.49
CA HIS A 251 20.49 -4.64 -13.88
C HIS A 251 21.51 -3.78 -14.64
N GLU A 252 22.71 -3.59 -14.06
CA GLU A 252 23.81 -2.82 -14.65
C GLU A 252 23.40 -1.39 -15.03
N LEU A 253 22.58 -0.76 -14.18
CA LEU A 253 22.07 0.60 -14.35
C LEU A 253 22.71 1.57 -13.37
N GLU A 254 22.87 2.80 -13.82
CA GLU A 254 23.23 3.94 -13.00
C GLU A 254 21.97 4.69 -12.55
N PRO A 255 22.03 5.49 -11.47
CA PRO A 255 20.89 6.30 -11.03
C PRO A 255 20.32 7.21 -12.14
N ASN A 256 21.19 7.69 -13.04
CA ASN A 256 20.82 8.52 -14.18
C ASN A 256 20.12 7.76 -15.32
N ASP A 257 19.99 6.43 -15.24
CA ASP A 257 19.22 5.65 -16.21
C ASP A 257 17.72 5.59 -15.88
N VAL A 258 17.33 5.96 -14.65
CA VAL A 258 15.93 6.07 -14.24
C VAL A 258 15.37 7.39 -14.74
N GLY A 259 14.35 7.39 -15.60
CA GLY A 259 13.74 8.62 -16.12
C GLY A 259 12.75 9.23 -15.13
N THR A 260 11.84 8.40 -14.63
CA THR A 260 10.71 8.82 -13.79
C THR A 260 10.77 8.15 -12.42
N VAL A 261 10.49 8.92 -11.36
CA VAL A 261 10.41 8.43 -9.97
C VAL A 261 9.01 8.70 -9.42
N VAL A 262 8.34 7.64 -8.99
CA VAL A 262 7.02 7.66 -8.36
C VAL A 262 7.19 7.46 -6.86
N GLY A 263 7.02 8.56 -6.11
CA GLY A 263 7.13 8.58 -4.66
C GLY A 263 5.92 7.99 -3.94
N ALA A 264 6.05 7.85 -2.62
CA ALA A 264 4.95 7.37 -1.78
C ALA A 264 4.00 8.48 -1.35
N GLY A 265 4.39 9.77 -1.46
CA GLY A 265 3.54 10.91 -1.11
C GLY A 265 3.26 11.07 0.39
N ILE A 266 3.91 10.26 1.24
CA ILE A 266 3.68 10.22 2.70
C ILE A 266 4.47 11.32 3.41
N ASP A 267 5.71 11.55 2.97
CA ASP A 267 6.62 12.53 3.54
C ASP A 267 7.42 13.20 2.41
N PRO A 268 7.17 14.50 2.13
CA PRO A 268 7.87 15.23 1.09
C PRO A 268 9.40 15.22 1.25
N GLN A 269 9.92 15.18 2.48
CA GLN A 269 11.37 15.12 2.72
C GLN A 269 11.95 13.76 2.35
N LEU A 270 11.18 12.69 2.54
CA LEU A 270 11.55 11.36 2.10
C LEU A 270 11.56 11.29 0.57
N ASP A 271 10.49 11.80 -0.06
CA ASP A 271 10.38 11.89 -1.52
C ASP A 271 11.57 12.66 -2.12
N GLU A 272 11.88 13.84 -1.57
CA GLU A 272 13.02 14.65 -2.02
C GLU A 272 14.37 13.93 -1.81
N ALA A 273 14.55 13.21 -0.71
CA ALA A 273 15.76 12.46 -0.44
C ALA A 273 16.01 11.34 -1.46
N ILE A 274 14.97 10.62 -1.87
CA ILE A 274 15.07 9.56 -2.88
C ILE A 274 15.28 10.16 -4.27
N CYS A 275 14.54 11.20 -4.64
CA CYS A 275 14.76 11.91 -5.90
C CYS A 275 16.18 12.46 -6.01
N ARG A 276 16.73 13.05 -4.95
CA ARG A 276 18.12 13.54 -4.90
C ARG A 276 19.13 12.41 -5.07
N HIS A 277 18.90 11.26 -4.44
CA HIS A 277 19.75 10.07 -4.61
C HIS A 277 19.78 9.59 -6.08
N LEU A 278 18.66 9.72 -6.78
CA LEU A 278 18.53 9.37 -8.20
C LEU A 278 18.92 10.50 -9.16
N SER A 279 19.39 11.65 -8.65
CA SER A 279 19.62 12.86 -9.46
C SER A 279 18.40 13.23 -10.31
N ARG A 280 17.20 13.11 -9.71
CA ARG A 280 15.91 13.44 -10.31
C ARG A 280 15.17 14.50 -9.51
N ARG A 281 14.17 15.09 -10.18
CA ARG A 281 13.19 15.96 -9.54
C ARG A 281 11.96 15.15 -9.18
N LEU A 282 11.31 15.52 -8.09
CA LEU A 282 10.04 14.96 -7.72
C LEU A 282 8.98 15.39 -8.74
N ILE A 283 8.13 14.47 -9.18
CA ILE A 283 6.91 14.82 -9.89
C ILE A 283 5.92 15.32 -8.84
N GLU A 284 5.64 16.63 -8.86
CA GLU A 284 4.70 17.25 -7.94
C GLU A 284 3.27 16.99 -8.40
N PHE A 285 2.46 16.37 -7.54
CA PHE A 285 1.02 16.25 -7.75
C PHE A 285 0.29 17.40 -7.05
N SER A 286 -0.64 18.02 -7.76
CA SER A 286 -1.42 19.17 -7.27
C SER A 286 -2.33 18.83 -6.09
N ASP A 287 -2.67 17.54 -5.94
CA ASP A 287 -3.47 17.01 -4.84
C ASP A 287 -2.55 16.25 -3.88
N HIS A 288 -1.81 17.00 -3.04
CA HIS A 288 -1.11 16.41 -1.91
C HIS A 288 -2.15 15.83 -0.94
N ARG A 289 -2.50 14.57 -1.16
CA ARG A 289 -3.30 13.80 -0.21
C ARG A 289 -2.43 13.59 1.01
N HIS A 290 -2.69 14.35 2.07
CA HIS A 290 -1.93 14.30 3.32
C HIS A 290 -2.23 13.03 4.16
N ALA A 291 -2.78 11.99 3.52
CA ALA A 291 -3.17 10.75 4.13
C ALA A 291 -2.52 9.59 3.38
N TYR A 292 -1.86 8.73 4.15
CA TYR A 292 -1.25 7.51 3.65
C TYR A 292 -2.30 6.44 3.40
N LEU A 293 -2.27 5.85 2.20
CA LEU A 293 -3.25 4.89 1.71
C LEU A 293 -2.79 3.44 1.91
N GLY A 294 -1.77 3.22 2.77
CA GLY A 294 -1.20 1.92 3.11
C GLY A 294 -0.82 1.10 1.88
N ALA A 295 -1.30 -0.15 1.79
CA ALA A 295 -1.00 -1.04 0.67
C ALA A 295 -1.42 -0.50 -0.70
N ALA A 296 -2.47 0.32 -0.77
CA ALA A 296 -2.96 0.88 -2.04
C ALA A 296 -2.07 2.01 -2.57
N GLU A 297 -1.26 2.64 -1.71
CA GLU A 297 -0.48 3.84 -2.04
C GLU A 297 0.37 3.69 -3.33
N PRO A 298 1.22 2.66 -3.50
CA PRO A 298 2.07 2.60 -4.69
C PRO A 298 1.28 2.45 -5.99
N ILE A 299 0.11 1.80 -5.93
CA ILE A 299 -0.75 1.59 -7.11
C ILE A 299 -1.46 2.89 -7.47
N VAL A 300 -2.00 3.60 -6.47
CA VAL A 300 -2.66 4.89 -6.65
C VAL A 300 -1.68 5.90 -7.25
N GLN A 301 -0.48 6.05 -6.65
CA GLN A 301 0.53 6.99 -7.12
C GLN A 301 0.99 6.65 -8.55
N LEU A 302 1.21 5.37 -8.87
CA LEU A 302 1.58 4.96 -10.23
C LEU A 302 0.46 5.24 -11.24
N ALA A 303 -0.80 4.98 -10.88
CA ALA A 303 -1.94 5.30 -11.74
C ALA A 303 -2.08 6.80 -12.00
N ASP A 304 -1.90 7.63 -10.97
CA ASP A 304 -1.97 9.09 -11.07
C ASP A 304 -0.84 9.65 -11.97
N VAL A 305 0.40 9.10 -11.86
CA VAL A 305 1.53 9.45 -12.76
C VAL A 305 1.18 9.10 -14.21
N LEU A 306 0.72 7.87 -14.45
CA LEU A 306 0.43 7.38 -15.79
C LEU A 306 -0.75 8.10 -16.45
N GLU A 307 -1.66 8.65 -15.66
CA GLU A 307 -2.76 9.44 -16.17
C GLU A 307 -2.33 10.87 -16.53
N SER A 308 -1.48 11.47 -15.69
CA SER A 308 -1.08 12.87 -15.80
C SER A 308 0.13 13.11 -16.71
N HIS A 309 0.96 12.10 -16.95
CA HIS A 309 2.20 12.21 -17.71
C HIS A 309 2.30 11.13 -18.78
N ASP A 310 2.65 11.54 -20.00
CA ASP A 310 3.05 10.60 -21.04
C ASP A 310 4.51 10.18 -20.81
N LEU A 311 4.72 8.87 -20.69
CA LEU A 311 6.05 8.28 -20.52
C LEU A 311 6.64 7.97 -21.91
N PRO A 312 7.84 8.50 -22.25
CA PRO A 312 8.57 8.07 -23.44
C PRO A 312 8.73 6.55 -23.49
N VAL A 313 8.81 5.99 -24.69
CA VAL A 313 9.06 4.54 -24.89
C VAL A 313 10.46 4.19 -24.39
N CYS A 314 10.58 3.04 -23.73
CA CYS A 314 11.78 2.54 -23.07
C CYS A 314 12.30 3.44 -21.93
N GLU A 315 11.45 4.32 -21.40
CA GLU A 315 11.76 5.05 -20.17
C GLU A 315 11.73 4.10 -18.98
N ARG A 316 12.71 4.23 -18.10
CA ARG A 316 12.75 3.50 -16.84
C ARG A 316 12.02 4.26 -15.74
N ILE A 317 11.09 3.58 -15.08
CA ILE A 317 10.29 4.15 -14.00
C ILE A 317 10.62 3.41 -12.71
N LEU A 318 10.96 4.15 -11.67
CA LEU A 318 11.12 3.60 -10.33
C LEU A 318 9.96 4.04 -9.45
N THR A 319 9.24 3.08 -8.87
CA THR A 319 8.29 3.32 -7.78
C THR A 319 8.87 2.82 -6.47
N TRP A 320 8.51 3.46 -5.36
CA TRP A 320 8.88 2.97 -4.04
C TRP A 320 7.79 3.29 -3.01
N GLY A 321 7.86 2.59 -1.89
CA GLY A 321 6.94 2.76 -0.79
C GLY A 321 7.54 2.24 0.51
N VAL A 322 6.88 2.59 1.60
CA VAL A 322 7.26 2.18 2.95
C VAL A 322 6.09 1.48 3.60
N GLY A 323 6.37 0.65 4.58
CA GLY A 323 5.40 0.15 5.54
C GLY A 323 5.82 0.59 6.93
N LEU A 324 4.91 1.23 7.67
CA LEU A 324 5.17 1.81 8.98
C LEU A 324 5.65 0.77 10.02
N GLY A 325 5.37 -0.52 9.77
CA GLY A 325 5.85 -1.65 10.56
C GLY A 325 7.33 -2.03 10.33
N GLY A 326 8.09 -1.22 9.59
CA GLY A 326 9.52 -1.44 9.35
C GLY A 326 9.81 -2.20 8.06
N PHE A 327 9.10 -1.87 6.99
CA PHE A 327 9.38 -2.36 5.64
C PHE A 327 9.60 -1.20 4.69
N VAL A 328 10.42 -1.43 3.68
CA VAL A 328 10.57 -0.57 2.51
C VAL A 328 10.46 -1.44 1.27
N GLY A 329 10.06 -0.88 0.14
CA GLY A 329 10.15 -1.60 -1.12
C GLY A 329 10.17 -0.68 -2.31
N CYS A 330 10.58 -1.24 -3.43
CA CYS A 330 10.63 -0.55 -4.71
C CYS A 330 10.45 -1.54 -5.87
N ALA A 331 10.01 -1.00 -7.00
CA ALA A 331 9.98 -1.71 -8.27
C ALA A 331 10.53 -0.82 -9.39
N LEU A 332 11.23 -1.47 -10.31
CA LEU A 332 11.78 -0.86 -11.52
C LEU A 332 11.01 -1.40 -12.72
N PHE A 333 10.54 -0.48 -13.54
CA PHE A 333 9.81 -0.75 -14.77
C PHE A 333 10.50 -0.14 -15.98
N GLU A 334 10.13 -0.63 -17.15
CA GLU A 334 10.45 -0.02 -18.45
C GLU A 334 9.15 0.13 -19.25
N SER A 335 8.91 1.31 -19.81
CA SER A 335 7.71 1.57 -20.61
C SER A 335 7.82 0.94 -22.00
N HIS A 336 6.82 0.15 -22.39
CA HIS A 336 6.65 -0.44 -23.72
C HIS A 336 5.30 -0.02 -24.32
N GLY A 337 4.91 1.22 -24.05
CA GLY A 337 3.58 1.77 -24.33
C GLY A 337 2.79 2.03 -23.04
N ARG A 338 1.59 2.58 -23.19
CA ARG A 338 0.74 2.97 -22.06
C ARG A 338 -0.14 1.79 -21.64
N PRO A 339 -0.07 1.33 -20.37
CA PRO A 339 -1.06 0.39 -19.86
C PRO A 339 -2.43 1.06 -19.80
N LEU A 340 -3.49 0.26 -19.77
CA LEU A 340 -4.83 0.81 -19.54
C LEU A 340 -4.93 1.32 -18.10
N VAL A 341 -5.35 2.57 -17.90
CA VAL A 341 -5.49 3.19 -16.57
C VAL A 341 -6.95 3.55 -16.32
N TYR A 342 -7.48 3.11 -15.18
CA TYR A 342 -8.84 3.39 -14.76
C TYR A 342 -8.87 4.09 -13.40
N LEU A 343 -9.18 5.39 -13.39
CA LEU A 343 -9.40 6.14 -12.16
C LEU A 343 -10.89 6.10 -11.82
N ASN A 344 -11.27 5.26 -10.85
CA ASN A 344 -12.66 5.16 -10.43
C ASN A 344 -13.09 6.43 -9.67
N PRO A 345 -14.26 7.01 -9.99
CA PRO A 345 -14.74 8.19 -9.28
C PRO A 345 -15.13 7.84 -7.82
N PRO A 346 -14.96 8.80 -6.89
CA PRO A 346 -15.29 8.69 -5.46
C PRO A 346 -16.72 8.19 -5.22
#